data_AF-A0A1H8AMJ0-F1
#
_entry.id   AF-A0A1H8AMJ0-F1
#
_cell.length_a   1.000
_cell.length_b   1.000
_cell.length_c   1.000
_cell.angle_alpha   90.00
_cell.angle_beta   90.00
_cell.angle_gamma   90.00
#
_symmetry.space_group_name_H-M   'P 1'
#
loop_
_entity.id
_entity.type
_entity.pdbx_description
1 polymer ?
#
loop_
_entity_poly.entity_id
_entity_poly.type
_entity_poly.pdbx_seq_one_letter_code
_entity_poly.pdbx_strand_id
1 'polypeptide(L)'
;MRRLIAAFILLACGLAQAAGLEERLTSPDGKIVLTVQQKTDAAGKRALYYNVRYDDQTVIRESLLELRLDNHLSESAMALPADRRARWFENLAVTGVRRASHDSSWTPVTGETARIHDQYQAMSIDLVKDDNPVYQLSLEARAYNEGVALRFAFPENEKGSYYRVIGEDTEFALPAGTKAWYHGWAQAPYKLLPLRDWPDQSERPLTLELPNGLHVALLEAQMVDYARTKFKLSADKPDTLVTAMHDAADLISPFATPWRGIMIARSPGQLAENNHFILNLNQPAALADTAWIKPGKIMRVMTQTTAAAKANIDFAARHKLEYILFDWKWYGPAFSFESDATKVAIPDFDLPAIIAYAKERGIGVWLYVNQQALLTQSDTLFQTYRDWGVKGVKFGFVQVGSHRWTTWVEKAIRQAAAAGIMVNIHDDWRPTGEQRTWPNLLTSEGIRGNEEMPDATHNTVLPFTRYLAGAADYTICYYDPRIKTTHAHQLALAVVYYSPLQTLYWYDKPEMSQDEPELAFWDRIPTVWDETRVLDGAPGRNVTIARRSGKEWYVGAITNNDARTVQLKLDFLPAGQRYEATIYADDASAPTRTRVGIRRQTVDANSVLTLAMPASGGQALWLRPLDSPAQAR
;
A
#
# COMPACT_ATOMS: atom_id res chain seq x y z
N MET A 1 -10.83 24.51 -22.01
CA MET A 1 -9.65 25.39 -22.23
C MET A 1 -9.66 26.54 -21.23
N ARG A 2 -8.95 26.40 -20.11
CA ARG A 2 -8.40 27.52 -19.32
C ARG A 2 -7.09 26.98 -18.73
N ARG A 3 -5.96 27.37 -19.34
CA ARG A 3 -4.62 26.99 -18.89
C ARG A 3 -4.30 27.82 -17.64
N LEU A 4 -4.24 27.19 -16.47
CA LEU A 4 -3.61 27.81 -15.30
C LEU A 4 -2.10 27.64 -15.44
N ILE A 5 -1.41 28.76 -15.60
CA ILE A 5 0.04 28.85 -15.66
C ILE A 5 0.55 28.77 -14.22
N ALA A 6 1.19 27.67 -13.85
CA ALA A 6 1.94 27.57 -12.60
C ALA A 6 3.24 28.40 -12.75
N ALA A 7 3.37 29.46 -11.95
CA ALA A 7 4.56 30.30 -11.94
C ALA A 7 5.68 29.62 -11.15
N PHE A 8 6.72 29.16 -11.85
CA PHE A 8 7.98 28.75 -11.24
C PHE A 8 8.81 29.99 -10.93
N ILE A 9 9.03 30.29 -9.64
CA ILE A 9 10.00 31.30 -9.22
C ILE A 9 11.29 30.57 -8.87
N LEU A 10 12.25 30.62 -9.78
CA LEU A 10 13.63 30.19 -9.56
C LEU A 10 14.40 31.34 -8.89
N LEU A 11 14.73 31.19 -7.61
CA LEU A 11 15.67 32.06 -6.94
C LEU A 11 17.05 31.38 -6.98
N ALA A 12 17.96 31.90 -7.81
CA ALA A 12 19.37 31.48 -7.82
C ALA A 12 20.16 32.37 -6.86
N CYS A 13 20.71 31.78 -5.80
CA CYS A 13 21.67 32.45 -4.91
C CYS A 13 23.09 31.95 -5.21
N GLY A 14 24.04 32.89 -5.18
CA GLY A 14 25.40 32.74 -5.70
C GLY A 14 26.32 31.80 -4.91
N LEU A 15 27.41 31.44 -5.59
CA LEU A 15 28.50 30.56 -5.16
C LEU A 15 29.21 31.08 -3.90
N ALA A 16 29.24 30.25 -2.86
CA ALA A 16 30.20 30.33 -1.77
C ALA A 16 31.18 29.15 -1.88
N GLN A 17 32.48 29.45 -1.88
CA GLN A 17 33.55 28.46 -1.94
C GLN A 17 33.99 28.04 -0.52
N ALA A 18 34.20 26.74 -0.35
CA ALA A 18 34.92 26.06 0.74
C ALA A 18 34.36 26.15 2.19
N ALA A 19 33.11 25.74 2.38
CA ALA A 19 32.64 25.08 3.60
C ALA A 19 31.73 23.91 3.17
N GLY A 20 31.79 22.75 3.84
CA GLY A 20 30.96 21.60 3.49
C GLY A 20 29.47 21.97 3.41
N LEU A 21 28.71 21.32 2.54
CA LEU A 21 27.26 21.56 2.41
C LEU A 21 26.56 21.19 3.72
N GLU A 22 25.69 22.07 4.23
CA GLU A 22 24.64 21.74 5.21
C GLU A 22 23.34 22.44 4.80
N GLU A 23 22.35 21.67 4.40
CA GLU A 23 21.06 22.18 3.92
C GLU A 23 19.91 21.62 4.76
N ARG A 24 18.97 22.50 5.13
CA ARG A 24 17.79 22.12 5.92
C ARG A 24 16.52 22.22 5.08
N LEU A 25 15.63 21.26 5.24
CA LEU A 25 14.30 21.23 4.65
C LEU A 25 13.28 20.96 5.76
N THR A 26 12.30 21.85 5.89
CA THR A 26 11.30 21.81 6.97
C THR A 26 9.92 21.53 6.39
N SER A 27 9.10 20.72 7.08
CA SER A 27 7.71 20.46 6.70
C SER A 27 6.85 21.75 6.72
N PRO A 28 5.73 21.80 5.99
CA PRO A 28 4.80 22.94 6.03
C PRO A 28 4.39 23.39 7.44
N ASP A 29 4.22 22.47 8.39
CA ASP A 29 3.86 22.77 9.78
C ASP A 29 5.04 23.06 10.72
N GLY A 30 6.28 23.01 10.20
CA GLY A 30 7.49 23.30 10.97
C GLY A 30 8.04 22.14 11.81
N LYS A 31 7.31 21.03 11.94
CA LYS A 31 7.63 19.99 12.93
C LYS A 31 8.70 19.02 12.48
N ILE A 32 8.72 18.67 11.18
CA ILE A 32 9.73 17.77 10.62
C ILE A 32 10.85 18.60 10.01
N VAL A 33 12.09 18.28 10.38
CA VAL A 33 13.29 18.89 9.80
C VAL A 33 14.20 17.79 9.29
N LEU A 34 14.41 17.77 7.97
CA LEU A 34 15.46 17.02 7.30
C LEU A 34 16.69 17.91 7.15
N THR A 35 17.85 17.43 7.59
CA THR A 35 19.14 18.10 7.33
C THR A 35 20.00 17.19 6.47
N VAL A 36 20.52 17.71 5.35
CA VAL A 36 21.45 17.02 4.45
C VAL A 36 22.81 17.70 4.51
N GLN A 37 23.88 16.91 4.61
CA GLN A 37 25.25 17.39 4.69
C GLN A 37 26.15 16.69 3.68
N GLN A 38 27.12 17.42 3.12
CA GLN A 38 28.26 16.83 2.43
C GLN A 38 29.53 17.03 3.24
N LYS A 39 30.16 15.92 3.63
CA LYS A 39 31.42 15.94 4.38
C LYS A 39 32.57 15.53 3.48
N THR A 40 33.73 16.14 3.71
CA THR A 40 34.97 15.82 2.99
C THR A 40 36.00 15.32 4.01
N ASP A 41 36.64 14.18 3.74
CA ASP A 41 37.70 13.64 4.58
C ASP A 41 39.08 14.28 4.30
N ALA A 42 40.09 13.91 5.08
CA ALA A 42 41.45 14.43 4.93
C ALA A 42 42.11 14.06 3.58
N ALA A 43 41.62 13.03 2.89
CA ALA A 43 42.06 12.62 1.56
C ALA A 43 41.28 13.32 0.43
N GLY A 44 40.38 14.24 0.76
CA GLY A 44 39.55 14.97 -0.20
C GLY A 44 38.33 14.18 -0.70
N LYS A 45 38.04 13.00 -0.14
CA LYS A 45 36.88 12.19 -0.51
C LYS A 45 35.62 12.74 0.13
N ARG A 46 34.52 12.77 -0.63
CA ARG A 46 33.23 13.31 -0.21
C ARG A 46 32.22 12.22 0.10
N ALA A 47 31.31 12.49 1.04
CA ALA A 47 30.17 11.63 1.33
C ALA A 47 28.96 12.46 1.73
N LEU A 48 27.77 12.01 1.33
CA LEU A 48 26.49 12.62 1.67
C LEU A 48 25.89 11.95 2.90
N TYR A 49 25.39 12.76 3.81
CA TYR A 49 24.72 12.34 5.03
C TYR A 49 23.39 13.07 5.20
N TYR A 50 22.47 12.48 5.94
CA TYR A 50 21.25 13.15 6.38
C TYR A 50 20.88 12.78 7.82
N ASN A 51 20.04 13.61 8.44
CA ASN A 51 19.35 13.29 9.68
C ASN A 51 17.94 13.89 9.66
N VAL A 52 17.06 13.36 10.51
CA VAL A 52 15.65 13.78 10.59
C VAL A 52 15.24 13.99 12.05
N ARG A 53 14.58 15.12 12.32
CA ARG A 53 13.97 15.45 13.62
C ARG A 53 12.47 15.70 13.47
N TYR A 54 11.72 15.40 14.53
CA TYR A 54 10.29 15.71 14.67
C TYR A 54 10.06 16.39 16.01
N ASP A 55 9.59 17.64 16.02
CA ASP A 55 9.43 18.47 17.23
C ASP A 55 10.67 18.39 18.14
N ASP A 56 11.84 18.63 17.56
CA ASP A 56 13.16 18.56 18.20
C ASP A 56 13.60 17.20 18.76
N GLN A 57 12.79 16.15 18.58
CA GLN A 57 13.19 14.79 18.90
C GLN A 57 13.89 14.15 17.70
N THR A 58 15.02 13.48 17.97
CA THR A 58 15.74 12.73 16.93
C THR A 58 14.90 11.55 16.45
N VAL A 59 14.70 11.48 15.14
CA VAL A 59 14.03 10.36 14.46
C VAL A 59 15.06 9.50 13.75
N ILE A 60 15.84 10.12 12.87
CA ILE A 60 16.98 9.50 12.18
C ILE A 60 18.23 10.28 12.59
N ARG A 61 19.20 9.58 13.18
CA ARG A 61 20.56 10.09 13.42
C ARG A 61 21.29 10.23 12.09
N GLU A 62 22.46 10.85 12.13
CA GLU A 62 23.31 10.97 10.96
C GLU A 62 23.49 9.62 10.23
N SER A 63 23.06 9.60 8.97
CA SER A 63 22.94 8.40 8.14
C SER A 63 23.49 8.68 6.76
N LEU A 64 24.26 7.74 6.22
CA LEU A 64 24.85 7.83 4.88
C LEU A 64 23.82 7.73 3.74
N LEU A 65 24.08 8.45 2.66
CA LEU A 65 23.41 8.33 1.35
C LEU A 65 24.44 7.89 0.30
N GLU A 66 24.26 6.72 -0.31
CA GLU A 66 25.19 6.16 -1.30
C GLU A 66 24.48 5.22 -2.30
N LEU A 67 24.90 5.30 -3.58
CA LEU A 67 24.61 4.28 -4.58
C LEU A 67 25.91 3.62 -5.05
N ARG A 68 25.87 2.30 -5.22
CA ARG A 68 26.93 1.54 -5.87
C ARG A 68 26.58 1.38 -7.34
N LEU A 69 27.42 1.94 -8.21
CA LEU A 69 27.29 1.92 -9.66
C LEU A 69 28.43 1.10 -10.27
N ASP A 70 28.11 0.31 -11.28
CA ASP A 70 29.09 -0.47 -12.06
C ASP A 70 29.01 -0.14 -13.55
N ASN A 71 29.48 1.05 -13.90
CA ASN A 71 29.40 1.56 -15.28
C ASN A 71 30.60 1.15 -16.14
N HIS A 72 31.55 0.36 -15.63
CA HIS A 72 32.85 0.17 -16.32
C HIS A 72 32.70 -0.40 -17.73
N LEU A 73 31.73 -1.31 -17.96
CA LEU A 73 31.50 -1.91 -19.27
C LEU A 73 30.90 -0.90 -20.24
N SER A 74 29.92 -0.11 -19.80
CA SER A 74 29.28 0.92 -20.64
C SER A 74 30.28 2.02 -20.98
N GLU A 75 31.03 2.51 -19.98
CA GLU A 75 32.11 3.48 -20.15
C GLU A 75 33.15 2.98 -21.15
N SER A 76 33.63 1.74 -21.00
CA SER A 76 34.60 1.14 -21.91
C SER A 76 34.07 1.00 -23.33
N ALA A 77 32.82 0.56 -23.48
CA ALA A 77 32.17 0.39 -24.80
C ALA A 77 32.01 1.72 -25.55
N MET A 78 31.88 2.84 -24.83
CA MET A 78 31.75 4.18 -25.41
C MET A 78 33.06 4.98 -25.43
N ALA A 79 34.19 4.34 -25.07
CA ALA A 79 35.49 5.00 -24.93
C ALA A 79 35.50 6.20 -23.93
N LEU A 80 34.67 6.12 -22.89
CA LEU A 80 34.69 7.05 -21.76
C LEU A 80 35.71 6.59 -20.70
N PRO A 81 36.36 7.51 -19.96
CA PRO A 81 37.20 7.14 -18.83
C PRO A 81 36.39 6.38 -17.78
N ALA A 82 36.80 5.16 -17.46
CA ALA A 82 36.13 4.35 -16.46
C ALA A 82 36.32 4.91 -15.05
N ASP A 83 35.26 4.99 -14.26
CA ASP A 83 35.38 5.34 -12.84
C ASP A 83 36.04 4.18 -12.07
N ARG A 84 37.08 4.52 -11.30
CA ARG A 84 37.87 3.56 -10.49
C ARG A 84 37.79 3.86 -9.00
N ARG A 85 36.85 4.69 -8.56
CA ARG A 85 36.74 5.12 -7.16
C ARG A 85 36.13 3.98 -6.36
N ALA A 86 36.51 3.88 -5.09
CA ALA A 86 36.01 2.81 -4.23
C ALA A 86 34.50 2.97 -3.97
N ARG A 87 34.04 4.22 -3.90
CA ARG A 87 32.63 4.61 -3.84
C ARG A 87 32.38 5.68 -4.88
N TRP A 88 31.29 5.56 -5.62
CA TRP A 88 31.01 6.43 -6.75
C TRP A 88 30.80 7.90 -6.32
N PHE A 89 30.34 8.11 -5.08
CA PHE A 89 30.05 9.43 -4.53
C PHE A 89 31.30 10.18 -4.02
N GLU A 90 32.47 9.53 -3.96
CA GLU A 90 33.69 10.09 -3.33
C GLU A 90 34.20 11.40 -3.95
N ASN A 91 33.79 11.74 -5.16
CA ASN A 91 34.20 12.95 -5.85
C ASN A 91 33.02 13.71 -6.49
N LEU A 92 31.81 13.52 -5.98
CA LEU A 92 30.66 14.34 -6.37
C LEU A 92 30.76 15.71 -5.68
N ALA A 93 30.97 16.79 -6.42
CA ALA A 93 30.85 18.16 -5.91
C ALA A 93 29.41 18.65 -6.04
N VAL A 94 28.91 19.32 -5.00
CA VAL A 94 27.65 20.06 -5.08
C VAL A 94 27.84 21.29 -5.96
N THR A 95 26.95 21.47 -6.93
CA THR A 95 26.98 22.61 -7.86
C THR A 95 25.83 23.58 -7.64
N GLY A 96 24.74 23.13 -7.01
CA GLY A 96 23.59 23.97 -6.73
C GLY A 96 22.57 23.32 -5.81
N VAL A 97 21.73 24.15 -5.21
CA VAL A 97 20.58 23.74 -4.41
C VAL A 97 19.36 24.50 -4.91
N ARG A 98 18.33 23.76 -5.31
CA ARG A 98 17.04 24.30 -5.75
C ARG A 98 15.97 23.94 -4.74
N ARG A 99 15.05 24.87 -4.49
CA ARG A 99 13.95 24.71 -3.54
C ARG A 99 12.63 24.96 -4.24
N ALA A 100 11.59 24.28 -3.77
CA ALA A 100 10.24 24.46 -4.25
C ALA A 100 9.24 24.15 -3.13
N SER A 101 8.01 24.63 -3.28
CA SER A 101 6.88 24.25 -2.45
C SER A 101 5.75 23.76 -3.34
N HIS A 102 4.95 22.83 -2.84
CA HIS A 102 3.76 22.34 -3.51
C HIS A 102 2.58 22.33 -2.54
N ASP A 103 1.41 22.72 -3.05
CA ASP A 103 0.15 22.68 -2.32
C ASP A 103 -0.98 22.48 -3.33
N SER A 104 -1.53 21.27 -3.39
CA SER A 104 -2.67 20.96 -4.24
C SER A 104 -3.52 19.86 -3.63
N SER A 105 -4.74 19.66 -4.10
CA SER A 105 -5.53 18.48 -3.74
C SER A 105 -5.95 17.70 -4.97
N TRP A 106 -6.15 16.40 -4.81
CA TRP A 106 -6.66 15.52 -5.85
C TRP A 106 -7.68 14.53 -5.29
N THR A 107 -8.52 14.00 -6.18
CA THR A 107 -9.55 13.01 -5.82
C THR A 107 -9.13 11.65 -6.38
N PRO A 108 -8.93 10.64 -5.53
CA PRO A 108 -8.65 9.28 -6.00
C PRO A 108 -9.89 8.67 -6.66
N VAL A 109 -9.68 7.78 -7.64
CA VAL A 109 -10.77 6.99 -8.26
C VAL A 109 -11.39 6.04 -7.23
N THR A 110 -10.53 5.42 -6.41
CA THR A 110 -10.88 4.59 -5.25
C THR A 110 -9.97 4.99 -4.11
N GLY A 111 -10.50 5.22 -2.91
CA GLY A 111 -9.71 5.70 -1.78
C GLY A 111 -10.29 5.36 -0.42
N GLU A 112 -9.44 5.54 0.59
CA GLU A 112 -9.84 5.63 2.01
C GLU A 112 -10.40 7.02 2.37
N THR A 113 -10.21 7.99 1.46
CA THR A 113 -10.74 9.35 1.54
C THR A 113 -11.15 9.82 0.15
N ALA A 114 -12.14 10.73 0.08
CA ALA A 114 -12.60 11.31 -1.19
C ALA A 114 -11.68 12.40 -1.75
N ARG A 115 -10.77 12.93 -0.92
CA ARG A 115 -9.85 14.01 -1.29
C ARG A 115 -8.55 13.85 -0.53
N ILE A 116 -7.44 13.89 -1.25
CA ILE A 116 -6.08 13.82 -0.71
C ILE A 116 -5.42 15.19 -0.93
N HIS A 117 -4.77 15.69 0.13
CA HIS A 117 -3.95 16.90 0.09
C HIS A 117 -2.50 16.50 -0.22
N ASP A 118 -1.89 17.14 -1.20
CA ASP A 118 -0.48 16.98 -1.57
C ASP A 118 0.21 18.31 -1.24
N GLN A 119 0.78 18.40 -0.03
CA GLN A 119 1.44 19.60 0.47
C GLN A 119 2.83 19.28 1.01
N TYR A 120 3.86 19.88 0.41
CA TYR A 120 5.23 19.64 0.83
C TYR A 120 6.16 20.82 0.51
N GLN A 121 7.27 20.86 1.25
CA GLN A 121 8.46 21.60 0.86
C GLN A 121 9.43 20.63 0.16
N ALA A 122 10.13 21.11 -0.87
CA ALA A 122 11.07 20.30 -1.64
C ALA A 122 12.43 20.97 -1.77
N MET A 123 13.45 20.12 -1.89
CA MET A 123 14.83 20.50 -2.14
C MET A 123 15.44 19.53 -3.15
N SER A 124 16.24 20.06 -4.07
CA SER A 124 17.04 19.29 -5.01
C SER A 124 18.48 19.79 -4.94
N ILE A 125 19.40 18.91 -4.59
CA ILE A 125 20.83 19.21 -4.49
C ILE A 125 21.48 18.62 -5.72
N ASP A 126 21.99 19.48 -6.59
CA ASP A 126 22.62 19.09 -7.85
C ASP A 126 24.11 18.82 -7.60
N LEU A 127 24.59 17.67 -8.07
CA LEU A 127 25.95 17.17 -7.91
C LEU A 127 26.55 16.76 -9.25
N VAL A 128 27.86 16.87 -9.35
CA VAL A 128 28.63 16.46 -10.53
C VAL A 128 29.96 15.84 -10.12
N LYS A 129 30.47 14.85 -10.87
CA LYS A 129 31.82 14.32 -10.61
C LYS A 129 32.89 15.33 -11.01
N ASP A 130 33.88 15.55 -10.14
CA ASP A 130 35.00 16.48 -10.37
C ASP A 130 35.81 16.14 -11.62
N ASP A 131 36.06 14.85 -11.85
CA ASP A 131 36.92 14.36 -12.94
C ASP A 131 36.14 13.99 -14.21
N ASN A 132 34.81 13.98 -14.14
CA ASN A 132 33.95 13.66 -15.28
C ASN A 132 32.59 14.38 -15.21
N PRO A 133 32.52 15.63 -15.70
CA PRO A 133 31.32 16.46 -15.61
C PRO A 133 30.07 15.94 -16.35
N VAL A 134 30.23 14.94 -17.20
CA VAL A 134 29.13 14.23 -17.87
C VAL A 134 28.26 13.47 -16.85
N TYR A 135 28.84 13.03 -15.73
CA TYR A 135 28.11 12.35 -14.67
C TYR A 135 27.54 13.35 -13.67
N GLN A 136 26.28 13.68 -13.90
CA GLN A 136 25.44 14.48 -13.02
C GLN A 136 24.50 13.59 -12.21
N LEU A 137 24.16 14.06 -11.02
CA LEU A 137 23.21 13.44 -10.09
C LEU A 137 22.49 14.56 -9.34
N SER A 138 21.20 14.40 -9.06
CA SER A 138 20.48 15.23 -8.10
C SER A 138 19.97 14.38 -6.93
N LEU A 139 20.23 14.82 -5.70
CA LEU A 139 19.50 14.31 -4.53
C LEU A 139 18.20 15.11 -4.40
N GLU A 140 17.06 14.45 -4.60
CA GLU A 140 15.75 15.07 -4.43
C GLU A 140 15.17 14.70 -3.07
N ALA A 141 14.64 15.70 -2.37
CA ALA A 141 14.02 15.57 -1.06
C ALA A 141 12.66 16.26 -1.02
N ARG A 142 11.70 15.66 -0.31
CA ARG A 142 10.42 16.27 0.04
C ARG A 142 10.15 16.13 1.53
N ALA A 143 9.66 17.18 2.16
CA ALA A 143 9.19 17.20 3.54
C ALA A 143 7.69 17.51 3.54
N TYR A 144 6.92 16.51 3.95
CA TYR A 144 5.49 16.56 4.23
C TYR A 144 5.29 16.70 5.74
N ASN A 145 4.06 16.97 6.20
CA ASN A 145 3.76 16.92 7.64
C ASN A 145 3.72 15.47 8.15
N GLU A 146 3.53 14.52 7.25
CA GLU A 146 3.42 13.09 7.49
C GLU A 146 4.78 12.37 7.50
N GLY A 147 5.83 12.98 6.94
CA GLY A 147 7.13 12.35 6.75
C GLY A 147 8.05 13.05 5.77
N VAL A 148 9.22 12.46 5.54
CA VAL A 148 10.18 12.91 4.51
C VAL A 148 10.47 11.82 3.50
N ALA A 149 10.76 12.21 2.26
CA ALA A 149 11.13 11.29 1.19
C ALA A 149 12.41 11.76 0.50
N LEU A 150 13.28 10.82 0.15
CA LEU A 150 14.57 11.04 -0.53
C LEU A 150 14.68 10.14 -1.76
N ARG A 151 15.29 10.63 -2.85
CA ARG A 151 15.71 9.79 -3.99
C ARG A 151 16.87 10.39 -4.76
N PHE A 152 17.51 9.56 -5.57
CA PHE A 152 18.56 9.97 -6.50
C PHE A 152 17.97 10.08 -7.90
N ALA A 153 18.12 11.24 -8.54
CA ALA A 153 17.70 11.49 -9.91
C ALA A 153 18.92 11.69 -10.81
N PHE A 154 18.94 11.00 -11.94
CA PHE A 154 19.98 11.08 -12.95
C PHE A 154 19.41 11.84 -14.14
N PRO A 155 19.85 13.10 -14.38
CA PRO A 155 19.42 13.85 -15.54
C PRO A 155 19.95 13.21 -16.83
N GLU A 156 19.42 13.63 -17.97
CA GLU A 156 19.86 13.14 -19.28
C GLU A 156 21.38 13.28 -19.45
N ASN A 157 22.03 12.15 -19.69
CA ASN A 157 23.46 12.08 -19.93
C ASN A 157 23.76 12.38 -21.40
N GLU A 158 24.49 13.46 -21.68
CA GLU A 158 24.79 13.92 -23.04
C GLU A 158 25.61 12.93 -23.89
N LYS A 159 26.27 11.94 -23.27
CA LYS A 159 27.00 10.87 -23.97
C LYS A 159 26.18 9.59 -24.11
N GLY A 160 24.96 9.56 -23.60
CA GLY A 160 24.07 8.39 -23.63
C GLY A 160 24.54 7.27 -22.71
N SER A 161 25.32 7.57 -21.67
CA SER A 161 25.84 6.54 -20.77
C SER A 161 24.74 5.77 -20.04
N TYR A 162 24.88 4.45 -20.03
CA TYR A 162 24.08 3.55 -19.21
C TYR A 162 24.53 3.59 -17.76
N TYR A 163 23.57 3.53 -16.84
CA TYR A 163 23.79 3.45 -15.40
C TYR A 163 23.40 2.06 -14.91
N ARG A 164 24.37 1.30 -14.39
CA ARG A 164 24.11 0.02 -13.75
C ARG A 164 24.19 0.18 -12.24
N VAL A 165 23.04 0.34 -11.59
CA VAL A 165 22.98 0.42 -10.12
C VAL A 165 23.04 -0.99 -9.57
N ILE A 166 24.13 -1.36 -8.92
CA ILE A 166 24.36 -2.69 -8.33
C ILE A 166 24.03 -2.75 -6.84
N GLY A 167 23.74 -1.60 -6.23
CA GLY A 167 23.32 -1.53 -4.84
C GLY A 167 22.98 -0.11 -4.41
N GLU A 168 22.23 -0.03 -3.32
CA GLU A 168 21.95 1.19 -2.60
C GLU A 168 22.31 0.94 -1.15
N ASP A 169 23.16 1.80 -0.59
CA ASP A 169 23.66 1.70 0.79
C ASP A 169 23.15 2.88 1.63
N THR A 170 21.89 3.26 1.41
CA THR A 170 21.18 4.28 2.20
C THR A 170 20.98 3.77 3.63
N GLU A 171 21.46 4.53 4.60
CA GLU A 171 21.37 4.18 6.02
C GLU A 171 20.16 4.85 6.71
N PHE A 172 19.76 4.23 7.82
CA PHE A 172 18.77 4.74 8.76
C PHE A 172 19.27 4.44 10.18
N ALA A 173 20.16 5.28 10.70
CA ALA A 173 20.66 5.20 12.06
C ALA A 173 19.58 5.67 13.03
N LEU A 174 19.07 4.78 13.87
CA LEU A 174 17.93 5.03 14.75
C LEU A 174 18.39 5.24 16.20
N PRO A 175 17.58 5.86 17.08
CA PRO A 175 17.86 5.93 18.50
C PRO A 175 18.01 4.55 19.14
N ALA A 176 18.95 4.39 20.06
CA ALA A 176 19.20 3.13 20.75
C ALA A 176 17.94 2.64 21.48
N GLY A 177 17.62 1.35 21.36
CA GLY A 177 16.42 0.76 21.93
C GLY A 177 15.19 0.80 21.03
N THR A 178 15.31 1.32 19.81
CA THR A 178 14.28 1.18 18.77
C THR A 178 13.96 -0.29 18.51
N LYS A 179 12.68 -0.58 18.30
CA LYS A 179 12.19 -1.90 17.89
C LYS A 179 11.50 -1.81 16.55
N ALA A 180 11.49 -2.91 15.80
CA ALA A 180 10.87 -3.02 14.50
C ALA A 180 9.85 -4.15 14.46
N TRP A 181 8.71 -3.91 13.81
CA TRP A 181 7.78 -4.95 13.40
C TRP A 181 8.34 -5.71 12.20
N TYR A 182 9.34 -6.55 12.47
CA TYR A 182 10.08 -7.37 11.51
C TYR A 182 9.20 -8.42 10.84
N HIS A 183 9.42 -8.62 9.53
CA HIS A 183 8.88 -9.74 8.78
C HIS A 183 9.72 -9.98 7.50
N GLY A 184 9.99 -11.25 7.14
CA GLY A 184 10.99 -11.55 6.10
C GLY A 184 10.48 -11.49 4.64
N TRP A 185 9.20 -11.75 4.41
CA TRP A 185 8.55 -11.78 3.09
C TRP A 185 7.08 -11.37 3.20
N ALA A 186 6.34 -11.32 2.08
CA ALA A 186 5.07 -10.62 2.09
C ALA A 186 3.99 -11.25 3.00
N GLN A 187 3.99 -12.57 3.08
CA GLN A 187 3.04 -13.36 3.87
C GLN A 187 3.67 -13.90 5.18
N ALA A 188 4.82 -13.36 5.58
CA ALA A 188 5.49 -13.74 6.82
C ALA A 188 4.70 -13.28 8.06
N PRO A 189 4.76 -14.03 9.18
CA PRO A 189 4.29 -13.52 10.45
C PRO A 189 5.18 -12.35 10.92
N TYR A 190 4.54 -11.33 11.50
CA TYR A 190 5.22 -10.18 12.10
C TYR A 190 5.77 -10.52 13.50
N LYS A 191 6.92 -9.95 13.83
CA LYS A 191 7.54 -10.04 15.16
C LYS A 191 8.09 -8.66 15.57
N LEU A 192 7.82 -8.23 16.80
CA LEU A 192 8.46 -7.03 17.34
C LEU A 192 9.87 -7.38 17.85
N LEU A 193 10.89 -6.98 17.09
CA LEU A 193 12.30 -7.31 17.37
C LEU A 193 13.11 -6.04 17.65
N PRO A 194 14.14 -6.08 18.52
CA PRO A 194 15.12 -5.00 18.59
C PRO A 194 15.93 -4.91 17.28
N LEU A 195 16.65 -3.81 17.05
CA LEU A 195 17.55 -3.67 15.88
C LEU A 195 18.88 -4.43 16.06
N ARG A 196 18.79 -5.72 16.35
CA ARG A 196 19.91 -6.67 16.47
C ARG A 196 19.39 -8.08 16.24
N ASP A 197 20.29 -8.98 15.87
CA ASP A 197 20.02 -10.42 15.79
C ASP A 197 18.82 -10.79 14.89
N TRP A 198 18.61 -10.02 13.82
CA TRP A 198 17.59 -10.37 12.82
C TRP A 198 18.02 -11.60 12.05
N PRO A 199 17.08 -12.51 11.73
CA PRO A 199 17.41 -13.72 10.99
C PRO A 199 17.77 -13.43 9.53
N ASP A 200 17.24 -12.35 8.94
CA ASP A 200 17.49 -11.92 7.57
C ASP A 200 17.04 -10.45 7.38
N GLN A 201 16.94 -10.00 6.13
CA GLN A 201 16.34 -8.74 5.69
C GLN A 201 14.84 -8.69 6.03
N SER A 202 14.35 -7.52 6.42
CA SER A 202 12.93 -7.24 6.62
C SER A 202 12.30 -6.62 5.39
N GLU A 203 11.07 -7.02 5.13
CA GLU A 203 10.18 -6.39 4.17
C GLU A 203 9.69 -5.00 4.62
N ARG A 204 9.05 -4.32 3.66
CA ARG A 204 8.47 -2.98 3.77
C ARG A 204 6.94 -3.00 3.58
N PRO A 205 6.18 -2.05 4.15
CA PRO A 205 6.63 -1.00 5.07
C PRO A 205 7.12 -1.59 6.40
N LEU A 206 8.25 -1.07 6.89
CA LEU A 206 8.85 -1.48 8.15
C LEU A 206 8.51 -0.46 9.23
N THR A 207 7.58 -0.83 10.11
CA THR A 207 7.14 0.05 11.20
C THR A 207 8.03 -0.13 12.43
N LEU A 208 8.42 0.98 13.02
CA LEU A 208 9.38 1.12 14.11
C LEU A 208 8.73 1.80 15.31
N GLU A 209 9.11 1.36 16.51
CA GLU A 209 8.77 1.96 17.78
C GLU A 209 10.04 2.56 18.38
N LEU A 210 10.10 3.88 18.44
CA LEU A 210 11.25 4.59 19.00
C LEU A 210 11.10 4.73 20.52
N PRO A 211 12.21 4.77 21.28
CA PRO A 211 12.19 4.92 22.74
C PRO A 211 11.59 6.26 23.22
N ASN A 212 11.51 7.28 22.35
CA ASN A 212 10.89 8.57 22.65
C ASN A 212 9.36 8.58 22.47
N GLY A 213 8.76 7.44 22.11
CA GLY A 213 7.32 7.30 21.89
C GLY A 213 6.84 7.64 20.47
N LEU A 214 7.74 8.03 19.56
CA LEU A 214 7.40 8.21 18.16
C LEU A 214 7.28 6.85 17.44
N HIS A 215 6.38 6.82 16.47
CA HIS A 215 6.22 5.71 15.53
C HIS A 215 6.72 6.15 14.17
N VAL A 216 7.53 5.30 13.53
CA VAL A 216 8.14 5.58 12.23
C VAL A 216 7.83 4.43 11.28
N ALA A 217 7.58 4.70 10.00
CA ALA A 217 7.55 3.65 8.98
C ALA A 217 8.57 3.95 7.88
N LEU A 218 9.47 3.00 7.65
CA LEU A 218 10.38 3.03 6.50
C LEU A 218 9.71 2.30 5.33
N LEU A 219 9.67 2.95 4.17
CA LEU A 219 8.97 2.44 3.00
C LEU A 219 9.62 2.90 1.71
N GLU A 220 9.10 2.40 0.59
CA GLU A 220 9.42 2.94 -0.73
C GLU A 220 8.16 3.38 -1.47
N ALA A 221 8.31 4.35 -2.37
CA ALA A 221 7.24 4.80 -3.25
C ALA A 221 7.73 5.01 -4.68
N GLN A 222 6.83 4.87 -5.66
CA GLN A 222 7.13 5.04 -7.08
C GLN A 222 8.22 4.06 -7.58
N MET A 223 8.13 2.77 -7.21
CA MET A 223 9.02 1.72 -7.71
C MET A 223 8.67 1.33 -9.15
N VAL A 224 9.08 2.18 -10.07
CA VAL A 224 8.90 2.05 -11.53
C VAL A 224 10.25 1.75 -12.15
N ASP A 225 10.31 0.72 -13.00
CA ASP A 225 11.53 0.31 -13.71
C ASP A 225 12.78 0.17 -12.81
N TYR A 226 12.62 -0.42 -11.62
CA TYR A 226 13.69 -0.56 -10.63
C TYR A 226 13.51 -1.82 -9.78
N ALA A 227 14.58 -2.29 -9.13
CA ALA A 227 14.50 -3.45 -8.24
C ALA A 227 13.89 -3.10 -6.87
N ARG A 228 13.17 -4.05 -6.26
CA ARG A 228 12.68 -3.95 -4.88
C ARG A 228 13.84 -3.72 -3.92
N THR A 229 13.62 -2.85 -2.95
CA THR A 229 14.54 -2.67 -1.82
C THR A 229 13.90 -3.05 -0.49
N LYS A 230 14.59 -3.90 0.27
CA LYS A 230 14.28 -4.27 1.66
C LYS A 230 15.15 -3.49 2.64
N PHE A 231 15.05 -3.81 3.94
CA PHE A 231 15.92 -3.28 4.98
C PHE A 231 16.67 -4.41 5.70
N LYS A 232 17.94 -4.18 6.04
CA LYS A 232 18.75 -5.10 6.86
C LYS A 232 19.45 -4.34 7.97
N LEU A 233 19.89 -5.07 9.00
CA LEU A 233 20.79 -4.52 10.00
C LEU A 233 22.13 -4.15 9.35
N SER A 234 22.70 -3.01 9.74
CA SER A 234 24.09 -2.69 9.42
C SER A 234 25.02 -3.68 10.12
N ALA A 235 26.04 -4.15 9.40
CA ALA A 235 27.06 -5.01 9.98
C ALA A 235 28.03 -4.22 10.89
N ASP A 236 28.18 -2.92 10.63
CA ASP A 236 29.24 -2.10 11.23
C ASP A 236 28.71 -1.07 12.24
N LYS A 237 27.42 -0.73 12.16
CA LYS A 237 26.81 0.33 13.00
C LYS A 237 25.64 -0.20 13.82
N PRO A 238 25.71 -0.13 15.17
CA PRO A 238 24.58 -0.52 16.01
C PRO A 238 23.37 0.38 15.79
N ASP A 239 22.18 -0.18 16.01
CA ASP A 239 20.89 0.51 15.86
C ASP A 239 20.72 1.18 14.49
N THR A 240 21.34 0.62 13.44
CA THR A 240 21.32 1.19 12.09
C THR A 240 20.79 0.18 11.11
N LEU A 241 19.82 0.60 10.30
CA LEU A 241 19.34 -0.16 9.16
C LEU A 241 20.01 0.35 7.87
N VAL A 242 20.14 -0.53 6.89
CA VAL A 242 20.64 -0.23 5.55
C VAL A 242 19.68 -0.81 4.53
N THR A 243 19.52 -0.14 3.40
CA THR A 243 18.81 -0.71 2.25
C THR A 243 19.43 -2.04 1.78
N ALA A 244 18.57 -2.92 1.29
CA ALA A 244 18.95 -4.21 0.71
C ALA A 244 18.22 -4.37 -0.63
N MET A 245 18.84 -3.85 -1.69
CA MET A 245 18.33 -3.95 -3.06
C MET A 245 18.38 -5.42 -3.52
N HIS A 246 17.30 -5.88 -4.17
CA HIS A 246 17.14 -7.29 -4.54
C HIS A 246 18.14 -7.74 -5.61
N ASP A 247 18.27 -6.97 -6.68
CA ASP A 247 19.16 -7.21 -7.83
C ASP A 247 19.61 -5.88 -8.41
N ALA A 248 20.63 -5.90 -9.29
CA ALA A 248 21.03 -4.72 -10.05
C ALA A 248 19.91 -4.19 -10.97
N ALA A 249 19.92 -2.89 -11.24
CA ALA A 249 19.05 -2.23 -12.21
C ALA A 249 19.88 -1.58 -13.32
N ASP A 250 19.56 -1.89 -14.58
CA ASP A 250 20.23 -1.37 -15.77
C ASP A 250 19.38 -0.26 -16.41
N LEU A 251 19.85 0.98 -16.35
CA LEU A 251 19.02 2.16 -16.56
C LEU A 251 19.62 3.12 -17.58
N ILE A 252 18.74 3.82 -18.29
CA ILE A 252 19.08 4.89 -19.22
C ILE A 252 18.53 6.19 -18.65
N SER A 253 19.39 7.20 -18.51
CA SER A 253 18.96 8.54 -18.11
C SER A 253 18.09 9.21 -19.19
N PRO A 254 17.09 10.04 -18.82
CA PRO A 254 16.77 10.44 -17.45
C PRO A 254 15.97 9.38 -16.68
N PHE A 255 16.37 9.13 -15.43
CA PHE A 255 15.62 8.27 -14.49
C PHE A 255 15.81 8.75 -13.05
N ALA A 256 15.03 8.19 -12.12
CA ALA A 256 15.29 8.35 -10.70
C ALA A 256 15.10 7.02 -9.97
N THR A 257 15.82 6.83 -8.86
CA THR A 257 15.53 5.73 -7.94
C THR A 257 14.12 5.89 -7.37
N PRO A 258 13.49 4.80 -6.89
CA PRO A 258 12.28 4.91 -6.09
C PRO A 258 12.54 5.81 -4.88
N TRP A 259 11.48 6.47 -4.38
CA TRP A 259 11.58 7.24 -3.14
C TRP A 259 11.85 6.31 -1.97
N ARG A 260 12.75 6.72 -1.07
CA ARG A 260 12.87 6.19 0.30
C ARG A 260 12.07 7.09 1.21
N GLY A 261 10.97 6.57 1.73
CA GLY A 261 10.03 7.30 2.59
C GLY A 261 10.27 6.99 4.06
N ILE A 262 10.16 8.02 4.89
CA ILE A 262 10.23 7.95 6.36
C ILE A 262 8.97 8.65 6.87
N MET A 263 7.91 7.88 7.12
CA MET A 263 6.70 8.40 7.77
C MET A 263 6.95 8.55 9.27
N ILE A 264 6.40 9.61 9.88
CA ILE A 264 6.61 9.92 11.29
C ILE A 264 5.28 10.30 11.92
N ALA A 265 4.98 9.70 13.07
CA ALA A 265 3.75 9.98 13.79
C ALA A 265 3.91 9.84 15.30
N ARG A 266 2.98 10.45 16.04
CA ARG A 266 2.88 10.34 17.50
C ARG A 266 2.16 9.08 17.96
N SER A 267 1.45 8.40 17.05
CA SER A 267 0.73 7.17 17.32
C SER A 267 0.74 6.27 16.08
N PRO A 268 0.54 4.95 16.24
CA PRO A 268 0.44 4.04 15.10
C PRO A 268 -0.83 4.32 14.27
N GLY A 269 -1.91 4.78 14.91
CA GLY A 269 -3.14 5.19 14.21
C GLY A 269 -2.91 6.35 13.25
N GLN A 270 -2.11 7.34 13.66
CA GLN A 270 -1.75 8.45 12.78
C GLN A 270 -0.86 8.00 11.61
N LEU A 271 0.00 6.99 11.76
CA LEU A 271 0.68 6.40 10.58
C LEU A 271 -0.32 5.86 9.57
N ALA A 272 -1.34 5.13 10.03
CA ALA A 272 -2.36 4.54 9.16
C ALA A 272 -3.20 5.61 8.44
N GLU A 273 -3.60 6.69 9.11
CA GLU A 273 -4.32 7.82 8.48
C GLU A 273 -3.45 8.60 7.47
N ASN A 274 -2.14 8.61 7.70
CA ASN A 274 -1.17 9.33 6.88
C ASN A 274 -0.65 8.52 5.68
N ASN A 275 -1.19 7.33 5.40
CA ASN A 275 -0.69 6.45 4.33
C ASN A 275 -0.79 7.05 2.91
N HIS A 276 -1.62 8.07 2.72
CA HIS A 276 -1.70 8.87 1.49
C HIS A 276 -0.36 9.55 1.12
N PHE A 277 0.58 9.65 2.07
CA PHE A 277 1.97 10.02 1.84
C PHE A 277 2.61 9.24 0.68
N ILE A 278 2.39 7.91 0.59
CA ILE A 278 2.94 7.07 -0.48
C ILE A 278 2.30 7.44 -1.83
N LEU A 279 0.99 7.67 -1.85
CA LEU A 279 0.29 8.06 -3.07
C LEU A 279 0.81 9.41 -3.59
N ASN A 280 1.02 10.39 -2.71
CA ASN A 280 1.52 11.72 -3.08
C ASN A 280 2.92 11.71 -3.73
N LEU A 281 3.71 10.65 -3.51
CA LEU A 281 5.01 10.45 -4.14
C LEU A 281 4.94 9.83 -5.55
N ASN A 282 3.76 9.37 -5.98
CA ASN A 282 3.54 8.79 -7.31
C ASN A 282 3.02 9.80 -8.32
N GLN A 283 3.10 9.47 -9.61
CA GLN A 283 2.56 10.34 -10.67
C GLN A 283 1.02 10.41 -10.60
N PRO A 284 0.40 11.49 -11.11
CA PRO A 284 -1.05 11.55 -11.30
C PRO A 284 -1.58 10.42 -12.19
N ALA A 285 -2.90 10.20 -12.16
CA ALA A 285 -3.55 9.18 -12.97
C ALA A 285 -3.20 9.30 -14.46
N ALA A 286 -2.75 8.21 -15.06
CA ALA A 286 -2.42 8.11 -16.48
C ALA A 286 -3.66 7.83 -17.36
N LEU A 287 -4.78 7.45 -16.73
CA LEU A 287 -6.03 7.13 -17.42
C LEU A 287 -6.95 8.35 -17.48
N ALA A 288 -7.36 8.73 -18.69
CA ALA A 288 -8.28 9.85 -18.90
C ALA A 288 -9.75 9.49 -18.57
N ASP A 289 -10.16 8.25 -18.87
CA ASP A 289 -11.47 7.71 -18.52
C ASP A 289 -11.31 6.58 -17.48
N THR A 290 -11.90 6.81 -16.31
CA THR A 290 -11.90 5.89 -15.18
C THR A 290 -13.30 5.40 -14.82
N ALA A 291 -14.33 5.72 -15.63
CA ALA A 291 -15.72 5.40 -15.32
C ALA A 291 -16.00 3.89 -15.29
N TRP A 292 -15.22 3.10 -16.01
CA TRP A 292 -15.29 1.64 -16.04
C TRP A 292 -14.67 0.96 -14.82
N ILE A 293 -13.86 1.68 -14.03
CA ILE A 293 -13.25 1.17 -12.81
C ILE A 293 -14.31 1.21 -11.71
N LYS A 294 -14.79 0.03 -11.31
CA LYS A 294 -15.90 -0.13 -10.36
C LYS A 294 -15.42 -0.91 -9.13
N PRO A 295 -15.20 -0.25 -7.98
CA PRO A 295 -14.91 -0.96 -6.74
C PRO A 295 -16.13 -1.80 -6.31
N GLY A 296 -15.90 -2.83 -5.51
CA GLY A 296 -16.97 -3.69 -5.00
C GLY A 296 -16.46 -4.88 -4.21
N LYS A 297 -17.39 -5.72 -3.78
CA LYS A 297 -17.16 -6.94 -3.03
C LYS A 297 -17.11 -8.12 -3.99
N ILE A 298 -16.20 -9.05 -3.73
CA ILE A 298 -15.98 -10.24 -4.56
C ILE A 298 -15.99 -11.51 -3.72
N MET A 299 -16.52 -12.61 -4.26
CA MET A 299 -16.36 -13.94 -3.69
C MET A 299 -15.75 -14.91 -4.69
N ARG A 300 -15.03 -15.90 -4.18
CA ARG A 300 -14.46 -16.98 -4.99
C ARG A 300 -15.51 -18.05 -5.28
N VAL A 301 -15.47 -18.62 -6.48
CA VAL A 301 -16.19 -19.85 -6.81
C VAL A 301 -15.28 -21.05 -6.54
N MET A 302 -15.55 -21.78 -5.45
CA MET A 302 -14.71 -22.90 -4.99
C MET A 302 -14.73 -24.10 -5.95
N THR A 303 -15.89 -24.39 -6.53
CA THR A 303 -16.07 -25.48 -7.48
C THR A 303 -16.31 -24.90 -8.87
N GLN A 304 -15.36 -25.05 -9.78
CA GLN A 304 -15.40 -24.43 -11.10
C GLN A 304 -16.27 -25.24 -12.07
N THR A 305 -17.59 -25.17 -11.88
CA THR A 305 -18.59 -25.70 -12.83
C THR A 305 -19.64 -24.63 -13.11
N THR A 306 -20.36 -24.75 -14.23
CA THR A 306 -21.47 -23.84 -14.58
C THR A 306 -22.56 -23.81 -13.51
N ALA A 307 -22.86 -24.94 -12.88
CA ALA A 307 -23.88 -25.02 -11.84
C ALA A 307 -23.47 -24.27 -10.57
N ALA A 308 -22.25 -24.50 -10.09
CA ALA A 308 -21.71 -23.79 -8.92
C ALA A 308 -21.54 -22.29 -9.20
N ALA A 309 -21.08 -21.92 -10.41
CA ALA A 309 -21.03 -20.53 -10.84
C ALA A 309 -22.39 -19.84 -10.72
N LYS A 310 -23.47 -20.45 -11.23
CA LYS A 310 -24.83 -19.88 -11.12
C LYS A 310 -25.28 -19.73 -9.67
N ALA A 311 -25.02 -20.72 -8.82
CA ALA A 311 -25.34 -20.64 -7.39
C ALA A 311 -24.59 -19.50 -6.69
N ASN A 312 -23.29 -19.33 -6.98
CA ASN A 312 -22.49 -18.21 -6.47
C ASN A 312 -22.97 -16.86 -6.99
N ILE A 313 -23.39 -16.77 -8.26
CA ILE A 313 -23.97 -15.55 -8.84
C ILE A 313 -25.28 -15.19 -8.14
N ASP A 314 -26.16 -16.16 -7.91
CA ASP A 314 -27.43 -15.93 -7.22
C ASP A 314 -27.21 -15.52 -5.75
N PHE A 315 -26.23 -16.13 -5.07
CA PHE A 315 -25.80 -15.72 -3.74
C PHE A 315 -25.25 -14.30 -3.73
N ALA A 316 -24.34 -13.97 -4.67
CA ALA A 316 -23.76 -12.64 -4.80
C ALA A 316 -24.84 -11.57 -5.03
N ALA A 317 -25.81 -11.83 -5.91
CA ALA A 317 -26.92 -10.91 -6.17
C ALA A 317 -27.82 -10.70 -4.95
N ARG A 318 -28.07 -11.77 -4.17
CA ARG A 318 -28.83 -11.70 -2.92
C ARG A 318 -28.10 -10.87 -1.86
N HIS A 319 -26.80 -11.10 -1.69
CA HIS A 319 -25.94 -10.45 -0.69
C HIS A 319 -25.19 -9.20 -1.18
N LYS A 320 -25.63 -8.63 -2.30
CA LYS A 320 -25.11 -7.34 -2.83
C LYS A 320 -23.61 -7.35 -3.08
N LEU A 321 -23.04 -8.48 -3.47
CA LEU A 321 -21.69 -8.54 -4.04
C LEU A 321 -21.73 -8.11 -5.50
N GLU A 322 -20.68 -7.45 -5.94
CA GLU A 322 -20.55 -6.97 -7.31
C GLU A 322 -19.90 -8.02 -8.22
N TYR A 323 -19.10 -8.94 -7.65
CA TYR A 323 -18.23 -9.82 -8.43
C TYR A 323 -18.15 -11.25 -7.92
N ILE A 324 -17.85 -12.16 -8.86
CA ILE A 324 -17.34 -13.51 -8.57
C ILE A 324 -15.98 -13.72 -9.24
N LEU A 325 -15.13 -14.56 -8.62
CA LEU A 325 -13.81 -14.95 -9.14
C LEU A 325 -13.73 -16.45 -9.41
N PHE A 326 -13.24 -16.81 -10.59
CA PHE A 326 -12.76 -18.17 -10.90
C PHE A 326 -11.25 -18.25 -10.69
N ASP A 327 -10.86 -19.05 -9.70
CA ASP A 327 -9.47 -19.21 -9.29
C ASP A 327 -8.70 -20.18 -10.22
N TRP A 328 -7.40 -20.34 -10.01
CA TRP A 328 -6.46 -21.09 -10.85
C TRP A 328 -6.99 -22.40 -11.50
N LYS A 329 -6.41 -22.75 -12.65
CA LYS A 329 -6.58 -24.01 -13.45
C LYS A 329 -7.77 -24.11 -14.41
N TRP A 330 -8.66 -23.13 -14.52
CA TRP A 330 -9.79 -23.20 -15.47
C TRP A 330 -9.36 -23.26 -16.95
N TYR A 331 -8.12 -22.85 -17.25
CA TYR A 331 -7.52 -22.80 -18.59
C TYR A 331 -6.36 -23.79 -18.79
N GLY A 332 -6.24 -24.79 -17.90
CA GLY A 332 -5.24 -25.86 -18.01
C GLY A 332 -4.28 -25.94 -16.82
N PRO A 333 -3.19 -26.72 -16.92
CA PRO A 333 -2.21 -26.87 -15.86
C PRO A 333 -1.58 -25.52 -15.42
N ALA A 334 -1.64 -25.22 -14.13
CA ALA A 334 -1.35 -23.90 -13.58
C ALA A 334 0.07 -23.36 -13.85
N PHE A 335 1.07 -24.23 -13.99
CA PHE A 335 2.49 -23.85 -14.10
C PHE A 335 3.11 -24.24 -15.45
N SER A 336 2.27 -24.46 -16.48
CA SER A 336 2.73 -24.80 -17.83
C SER A 336 2.65 -23.61 -18.78
N PHE A 337 3.66 -23.45 -19.62
CA PHE A 337 3.63 -22.52 -20.77
C PHE A 337 2.71 -23.01 -21.90
N GLU A 338 2.25 -24.26 -21.85
CA GLU A 338 1.29 -24.82 -22.80
C GLU A 338 -0.16 -24.43 -22.48
N SER A 339 -0.43 -23.92 -21.28
CA SER A 339 -1.77 -23.51 -20.88
C SER A 339 -2.21 -22.26 -21.63
N ASP A 340 -3.44 -22.28 -22.15
CA ASP A 340 -4.00 -21.23 -22.99
C ASP A 340 -5.14 -20.52 -22.27
N ALA A 341 -4.84 -19.37 -21.67
CA ALA A 341 -5.81 -18.56 -20.93
C ALA A 341 -6.84 -17.89 -21.86
N THR A 342 -6.75 -18.08 -23.18
CA THR A 342 -7.79 -17.67 -24.13
C THR A 342 -8.85 -18.75 -24.36
N LYS A 343 -8.79 -19.88 -23.63
CA LYS A 343 -9.77 -20.97 -23.75
C LYS A 343 -10.08 -21.62 -22.40
N VAL A 344 -11.27 -22.19 -22.28
CA VAL A 344 -11.62 -23.07 -21.15
C VAL A 344 -11.04 -24.46 -21.41
N ALA A 345 -10.42 -25.07 -20.39
CA ALA A 345 -9.80 -26.39 -20.47
C ALA A 345 -10.26 -27.35 -19.36
N ILE A 346 -11.37 -27.04 -18.68
CA ILE A 346 -11.98 -27.89 -17.64
C ILE A 346 -13.40 -28.32 -18.07
N PRO A 347 -13.85 -29.53 -17.65
CA PRO A 347 -15.19 -30.01 -17.99
C PRO A 347 -16.28 -29.20 -17.26
N ASP A 348 -17.50 -29.23 -17.80
CA ASP A 348 -18.70 -28.65 -17.20
C ASP A 348 -18.59 -27.15 -16.86
N PHE A 349 -17.81 -26.40 -17.64
CA PHE A 349 -17.55 -24.98 -17.41
C PHE A 349 -17.81 -24.15 -18.68
N ASP A 350 -19.03 -23.63 -18.83
CA ASP A 350 -19.43 -22.79 -19.96
C ASP A 350 -19.25 -21.31 -19.58
N LEU A 351 -18.03 -20.81 -19.75
CA LEU A 351 -17.68 -19.43 -19.38
C LEU A 351 -18.56 -18.38 -20.10
N PRO A 352 -18.84 -18.47 -21.41
CA PRO A 352 -19.78 -17.57 -22.07
C PRO A 352 -21.17 -17.55 -21.43
N ALA A 353 -21.76 -18.72 -21.15
CA ALA A 353 -23.08 -18.79 -20.50
C ALA A 353 -23.06 -18.27 -19.06
N ILE A 354 -21.97 -18.49 -18.33
CA ILE A 354 -21.76 -17.95 -16.98
C ILE A 354 -21.72 -16.42 -17.02
N ILE A 355 -20.93 -15.82 -17.92
CA ILE A 355 -20.81 -14.37 -18.04
C ILE A 355 -22.17 -13.75 -18.42
N ALA A 356 -22.91 -14.38 -19.33
CA ALA A 356 -24.26 -13.94 -19.70
C ALA A 356 -25.22 -13.96 -18.49
N TYR A 357 -25.24 -15.07 -17.73
CA TYR A 357 -26.08 -15.21 -16.54
C TYR A 357 -25.70 -14.23 -15.43
N ALA A 358 -24.41 -13.97 -15.24
CA ALA A 358 -23.89 -12.98 -14.30
C ALA A 358 -24.35 -11.57 -14.68
N LYS A 359 -24.24 -11.21 -15.97
CA LYS A 359 -24.65 -9.91 -16.50
C LYS A 359 -26.14 -9.63 -16.26
N GLU A 360 -27.02 -10.62 -16.47
CA GLU A 360 -28.47 -10.50 -16.21
C GLU A 360 -28.78 -10.15 -14.75
N ARG A 361 -27.89 -10.50 -13.82
CA ARG A 361 -28.01 -10.27 -12.38
C ARG A 361 -27.14 -9.12 -11.87
N GLY A 362 -26.48 -8.39 -12.77
CA GLY A 362 -25.59 -7.29 -12.41
C GLY A 362 -24.27 -7.72 -11.76
N ILE A 363 -23.87 -8.99 -11.92
CA ILE A 363 -22.63 -9.54 -11.37
C ILE A 363 -21.54 -9.55 -12.43
N GLY A 364 -20.34 -9.07 -12.08
CA GLY A 364 -19.16 -9.15 -12.92
C GLY A 364 -18.33 -10.42 -12.66
N VAL A 365 -17.72 -10.95 -13.71
CA VAL A 365 -16.83 -12.12 -13.62
C VAL A 365 -15.38 -11.67 -13.64
N TRP A 366 -14.58 -12.20 -12.72
CA TRP A 366 -13.13 -12.10 -12.68
C TRP A 366 -12.48 -13.45 -12.94
N LEU A 367 -11.31 -13.44 -13.56
CA LEU A 367 -10.54 -14.64 -13.88
C LEU A 367 -9.14 -14.57 -13.26
N TYR A 368 -8.69 -15.66 -12.68
CA TYR A 368 -7.32 -15.80 -12.22
C TYR A 368 -6.42 -16.33 -13.35
N VAL A 369 -5.24 -15.74 -13.52
CA VAL A 369 -4.26 -16.16 -14.55
C VAL A 369 -2.85 -16.10 -14.00
N ASN A 370 -2.12 -17.22 -14.10
CA ASN A 370 -0.74 -17.34 -13.67
C ASN A 370 0.25 -16.66 -14.59
N GLN A 371 1.40 -16.32 -14.01
CA GLN A 371 2.51 -15.66 -14.68
C GLN A 371 2.90 -16.29 -16.01
N GLN A 372 2.94 -17.63 -16.15
CA GLN A 372 3.34 -18.30 -17.40
C GLN A 372 2.43 -17.91 -18.57
N ALA A 373 1.10 -17.97 -18.37
CA ALA A 373 0.14 -17.59 -19.40
C ALA A 373 0.13 -16.08 -19.63
N LEU A 374 0.22 -15.27 -18.55
CA LEU A 374 0.34 -13.81 -18.69
C LEU A 374 1.58 -13.41 -19.51
N LEU A 375 2.73 -14.06 -19.27
CA LEU A 375 3.97 -13.79 -20.01
C LEU A 375 3.82 -14.09 -21.50
N THR A 376 3.20 -15.21 -21.86
CA THR A 376 3.04 -15.63 -23.26
C THR A 376 1.92 -14.88 -23.99
N GLN A 377 0.87 -14.45 -23.28
CA GLN A 377 -0.39 -14.05 -23.90
C GLN A 377 -0.84 -12.60 -23.59
N SER A 378 -0.19 -11.88 -22.66
CA SER A 378 -0.65 -10.55 -22.19
C SER A 378 -0.83 -9.50 -23.29
N ASP A 379 -0.12 -9.62 -24.42
CA ASP A 379 -0.26 -8.71 -25.55
C ASP A 379 -1.68 -8.71 -26.17
N THR A 380 -2.41 -9.82 -26.07
CA THR A 380 -3.80 -9.94 -26.59
C THR A 380 -4.83 -10.36 -25.54
N LEU A 381 -4.41 -11.03 -24.47
CA LEU A 381 -5.29 -11.67 -23.48
C LEU A 381 -6.31 -10.69 -22.88
N PHE A 382 -5.87 -9.49 -22.49
CA PHE A 382 -6.76 -8.52 -21.86
C PHE A 382 -7.83 -7.99 -22.82
N GLN A 383 -7.51 -7.90 -24.12
CA GLN A 383 -8.50 -7.53 -25.14
C GLN A 383 -9.52 -8.66 -25.33
N THR A 384 -9.07 -9.91 -25.40
CA THR A 384 -9.95 -11.09 -25.43
C THR A 384 -10.92 -11.09 -24.25
N TYR A 385 -10.42 -10.78 -23.05
CA TYR A 385 -11.24 -10.75 -21.83
C TYR A 385 -12.27 -9.61 -21.83
N ARG A 386 -11.88 -8.42 -22.32
CA ARG A 386 -12.82 -7.33 -22.53
C ARG A 386 -13.95 -7.77 -23.47
N ASP A 387 -13.60 -8.42 -24.57
CA ASP A 387 -14.56 -8.84 -25.60
C ASP A 387 -15.49 -9.95 -25.09
N TRP A 388 -15.01 -10.82 -24.19
CA TRP A 388 -15.85 -11.78 -23.46
C TRP A 388 -16.76 -11.13 -22.41
N GLY A 389 -16.43 -9.93 -21.95
CA GLY A 389 -17.17 -9.20 -20.90
C GLY A 389 -16.64 -9.40 -19.48
N VAL A 390 -15.46 -9.99 -19.32
CA VAL A 390 -14.73 -10.13 -18.04
C VAL A 390 -14.41 -8.73 -17.48
N LYS A 391 -14.51 -8.57 -16.16
CA LYS A 391 -14.34 -7.26 -15.49
C LYS A 391 -12.95 -7.04 -14.90
N GLY A 392 -12.26 -8.12 -14.55
CA GLY A 392 -10.92 -8.01 -14.00
C GLY A 392 -10.17 -9.33 -14.00
N VAL A 393 -8.88 -9.23 -13.74
CA VAL A 393 -7.96 -10.36 -13.67
C VAL A 393 -7.20 -10.36 -12.35
N LYS A 394 -7.16 -11.51 -11.68
CA LYS A 394 -6.25 -11.74 -10.55
C LYS A 394 -4.95 -12.39 -11.09
N PHE A 395 -3.83 -11.68 -11.02
CA PHE A 395 -2.53 -12.20 -11.47
C PHE A 395 -1.99 -13.17 -10.43
N GLY A 396 -1.65 -14.38 -10.85
CA GLY A 396 -1.20 -15.46 -9.98
C GLY A 396 0.29 -15.77 -10.07
N PHE A 397 0.92 -16.07 -8.92
CA PHE A 397 2.31 -16.50 -8.79
C PHE A 397 3.28 -15.61 -9.57
N VAL A 398 3.06 -14.29 -9.52
CA VAL A 398 3.94 -13.34 -10.19
C VAL A 398 5.26 -13.28 -9.44
N GLN A 399 6.37 -13.43 -10.17
CA GLN A 399 7.66 -13.10 -9.62
C GLN A 399 7.73 -11.59 -9.36
N VAL A 400 8.42 -11.24 -8.27
CA VAL A 400 8.63 -9.87 -7.83
C VAL A 400 10.08 -9.71 -7.39
N GLY A 401 10.52 -8.48 -7.22
CA GLY A 401 11.82 -8.18 -6.61
C GLY A 401 12.86 -7.70 -7.60
N SER A 402 13.18 -8.50 -8.62
CA SER A 402 14.19 -8.11 -9.61
C SER A 402 13.70 -7.00 -10.53
N HIS A 403 14.63 -6.21 -11.08
CA HIS A 403 14.35 -5.16 -12.06
C HIS A 403 13.50 -5.67 -13.23
N ARG A 404 13.82 -6.86 -13.77
CA ARG A 404 13.02 -7.51 -14.83
C ARG A 404 11.55 -7.67 -14.43
N TRP A 405 11.29 -8.16 -13.23
CA TRP A 405 9.95 -8.57 -12.82
C TRP A 405 9.08 -7.41 -12.39
N THR A 406 9.65 -6.40 -11.73
CA THR A 406 8.94 -5.17 -11.42
C THR A 406 8.52 -4.44 -12.70
N THR A 407 9.42 -4.30 -13.69
CA THR A 407 9.10 -3.72 -15.00
C THR A 407 8.03 -4.52 -15.75
N TRP A 408 8.07 -5.86 -15.68
CA TRP A 408 7.05 -6.70 -16.30
C TRP A 408 5.67 -6.54 -15.66
N VAL A 409 5.57 -6.53 -14.31
CA VAL A 409 4.29 -6.34 -13.62
C VAL A 409 3.68 -5.00 -13.99
N GLU A 410 4.47 -3.93 -14.02
CA GLU A 410 3.98 -2.62 -14.43
C GLU A 410 3.49 -2.62 -15.89
N LYS A 411 4.23 -3.24 -16.81
CA LYS A 411 3.78 -3.42 -18.20
C LYS A 411 2.43 -4.14 -18.25
N ALA A 412 2.25 -5.21 -17.50
CA ALA A 412 1.00 -5.98 -17.48
C ALA A 412 -0.18 -5.16 -16.93
N ILE A 413 0.02 -4.34 -15.88
CA ILE A 413 -1.00 -3.42 -15.36
C ILE A 413 -1.43 -2.41 -16.45
N ARG A 414 -0.48 -1.84 -17.18
CA ARG A 414 -0.72 -0.91 -18.28
C ARG A 414 -1.49 -1.56 -19.43
N GLN A 415 -1.13 -2.78 -19.81
CA GLN A 415 -1.83 -3.53 -20.86
C GLN A 415 -3.27 -3.85 -20.46
N ALA A 416 -3.51 -4.24 -19.20
CA ALA A 416 -4.85 -4.43 -18.68
C ALA A 416 -5.66 -3.11 -18.71
N ALA A 417 -5.04 -1.99 -18.31
CA ALA A 417 -5.67 -0.68 -18.33
C ALA A 417 -6.08 -0.25 -19.74
N ALA A 418 -5.22 -0.48 -20.75
CA ALA A 418 -5.50 -0.21 -22.16
C ALA A 418 -6.68 -1.02 -22.71
N ALA A 419 -6.99 -2.17 -22.11
CA ALA A 419 -8.15 -3.00 -22.44
C ALA A 419 -9.38 -2.75 -21.56
N GLY A 420 -9.33 -1.83 -20.59
CA GLY A 420 -10.44 -1.60 -19.66
C GLY A 420 -10.65 -2.74 -18.66
N ILE A 421 -9.56 -3.40 -18.24
CA ILE A 421 -9.56 -4.53 -17.31
C ILE A 421 -8.97 -4.11 -15.95
N MET A 422 -9.72 -4.39 -14.88
CA MET A 422 -9.27 -4.17 -13.51
C MET A 422 -8.32 -5.30 -13.05
N VAL A 423 -7.42 -4.99 -12.13
CA VAL A 423 -6.33 -5.88 -11.71
C VAL A 423 -6.34 -6.07 -10.20
N ASN A 424 -6.15 -7.32 -9.79
CA ASN A 424 -5.75 -7.76 -8.46
C ASN A 424 -4.45 -8.57 -8.61
N ILE A 425 -3.45 -8.39 -7.74
CA ILE A 425 -2.16 -9.11 -7.85
C ILE A 425 -1.96 -10.00 -6.63
N HIS A 426 -1.81 -11.30 -6.84
CA HIS A 426 -1.64 -12.32 -5.79
C HIS A 426 -0.20 -12.43 -5.25
N ASP A 427 -0.04 -13.18 -4.17
CA ASP A 427 1.23 -13.63 -3.57
C ASP A 427 2.08 -12.49 -2.98
N ASP A 428 3.33 -12.31 -3.45
CA ASP A 428 4.37 -11.53 -2.77
C ASP A 428 4.36 -10.03 -3.16
N TRP A 429 3.53 -9.63 -4.13
CA TRP A 429 3.52 -8.25 -4.64
C TRP A 429 2.79 -7.28 -3.72
N ARG A 430 3.33 -6.07 -3.60
CA ARG A 430 2.79 -4.98 -2.79
C ARG A 430 2.91 -3.65 -3.52
N PRO A 431 1.92 -2.77 -3.38
CA PRO A 431 1.98 -1.45 -3.97
C PRO A 431 3.03 -0.57 -3.31
N THR A 432 3.62 0.29 -4.12
CA THR A 432 4.43 1.44 -3.73
C THR A 432 3.73 2.76 -4.13
N GLY A 433 2.39 2.71 -4.26
CA GLY A 433 1.50 3.82 -4.58
C GLY A 433 1.10 3.93 -6.06
N GLU A 434 1.38 2.90 -6.86
CA GLU A 434 1.05 2.84 -8.29
C GLU A 434 -0.44 2.99 -8.54
N GLN A 435 -1.31 2.75 -7.55
CA GLN A 435 -2.76 2.95 -7.69
C GLN A 435 -3.14 4.41 -7.99
N ARG A 436 -2.30 5.39 -7.63
CA ARG A 436 -2.51 6.79 -8.04
C ARG A 436 -2.37 6.94 -9.57
N THR A 437 -1.34 6.33 -10.14
CA THR A 437 -1.03 6.39 -11.57
C THR A 437 -1.94 5.48 -12.38
N TRP A 438 -2.19 4.27 -11.88
CA TRP A 438 -2.93 3.19 -12.54
C TRP A 438 -4.09 2.72 -11.65
N PRO A 439 -5.21 3.47 -11.62
CA PRO A 439 -6.33 3.18 -10.72
C PRO A 439 -7.10 1.89 -11.09
N ASN A 440 -6.76 1.23 -12.20
CA ASN A 440 -7.30 -0.10 -12.51
C ASN A 440 -6.68 -1.20 -11.63
N LEU A 441 -5.53 -0.95 -10.99
CA LEU A 441 -5.00 -1.79 -9.93
C LEU A 441 -5.81 -1.55 -8.65
N LEU A 442 -6.80 -2.41 -8.41
CA LEU A 442 -7.72 -2.24 -7.28
C LEU A 442 -7.10 -2.67 -5.96
N THR A 443 -6.38 -3.78 -5.97
CA THR A 443 -5.81 -4.35 -4.75
C THR A 443 -4.70 -5.33 -5.09
N SER A 444 -4.06 -5.85 -4.05
CA SER A 444 -3.07 -6.92 -4.15
C SER A 444 -3.07 -7.70 -2.86
N GLU A 445 -2.74 -8.98 -2.90
CA GLU A 445 -2.52 -9.76 -1.69
C GLU A 445 -1.30 -9.22 -0.94
N GLY A 446 -0.08 -9.72 -1.19
CA GLY A 446 1.12 -9.20 -0.54
C GLY A 446 1.03 -9.22 0.99
N ILE A 447 0.17 -10.08 1.53
CA ILE A 447 -0.33 -10.04 2.90
C ILE A 447 -0.59 -11.46 3.37
N ARG A 448 -0.31 -11.73 4.64
CA ARG A 448 -0.70 -12.99 5.27
C ARG A 448 -2.20 -12.94 5.59
N GLY A 449 -3.01 -13.18 4.56
CA GLY A 449 -4.47 -13.18 4.60
C GLY A 449 -5.07 -14.47 5.16
N ASN A 450 -6.37 -14.63 5.01
CA ASN A 450 -7.09 -15.83 5.43
C ASN A 450 -6.76 -17.09 4.58
N GLU A 451 -6.07 -16.97 3.45
CA GLU A 451 -5.38 -18.12 2.82
C GLU A 451 -4.46 -18.85 3.82
N GLU A 452 -3.81 -18.07 4.68
CA GLU A 452 -2.80 -18.49 5.62
C GLU A 452 -3.32 -18.64 7.07
N MET A 453 -4.62 -18.43 7.27
CA MET A 453 -5.35 -18.55 8.53
C MET A 453 -4.57 -18.00 9.76
N PRO A 454 -4.16 -16.71 9.75
CA PRO A 454 -3.49 -16.09 10.89
C PRO A 454 -4.41 -15.98 12.11
N ASP A 455 -3.82 -15.73 13.28
CA ASP A 455 -4.57 -15.47 14.51
C ASP A 455 -4.97 -13.99 14.65
N ALA A 456 -5.72 -13.67 15.70
CA ALA A 456 -6.19 -12.31 15.93
C ALA A 456 -5.07 -11.32 16.23
N THR A 457 -3.96 -11.79 16.83
CA THR A 457 -2.79 -10.94 17.11
C THR A 457 -2.20 -10.40 15.82
N HIS A 458 -1.98 -11.27 14.84
CA HIS A 458 -1.51 -10.87 13.51
C HIS A 458 -2.44 -9.82 12.88
N ASN A 459 -3.75 -10.02 12.97
CA ASN A 459 -4.74 -9.12 12.38
C ASN A 459 -4.63 -7.68 12.90
N THR A 460 -4.27 -7.52 14.17
CA THR A 460 -4.13 -6.20 14.80
C THR A 460 -2.82 -5.49 14.46
N VAL A 461 -1.85 -6.18 13.85
CA VAL A 461 -0.59 -5.57 13.39
C VAL A 461 -0.76 -4.94 12.00
N LEU A 462 -1.49 -5.61 11.11
CA LEU A 462 -1.57 -5.26 9.68
C LEU A 462 -1.94 -3.79 9.38
N PRO A 463 -2.91 -3.16 10.07
CA PRO A 463 -3.32 -1.77 9.78
C PRO A 463 -2.19 -0.76 9.93
N PHE A 464 -1.20 -1.06 10.78
CA PHE A 464 -0.09 -0.17 11.10
C PHE A 464 1.21 -0.55 10.39
N THR A 465 1.19 -1.60 9.56
CA THR A 465 2.35 -2.11 8.82
C THR A 465 1.99 -2.28 7.33
N ARG A 466 1.41 -3.42 6.94
CA ARG A 466 1.11 -3.76 5.54
C ARG A 466 0.16 -2.77 4.88
N TYR A 467 -0.87 -2.27 5.58
CA TYR A 467 -1.83 -1.32 5.01
C TYR A 467 -1.26 0.10 4.87
N LEU A 468 -0.08 0.39 5.43
CA LEU A 468 0.62 1.63 5.11
C LEU A 468 1.00 1.69 3.63
N ALA A 469 1.25 0.55 2.98
CA ALA A 469 1.53 0.47 1.54
C ALA A 469 0.31 0.79 0.66
N GLY A 470 -0.88 0.75 1.23
CA GLY A 470 -2.16 0.85 0.52
C GLY A 470 -2.97 -0.44 0.59
N ALA A 471 -3.97 -0.55 -0.29
CA ALA A 471 -4.97 -1.61 -0.30
C ALA A 471 -4.36 -3.03 -0.25
N ALA A 472 -5.10 -3.96 0.36
CA ALA A 472 -4.73 -5.37 0.39
C ALA A 472 -5.92 -6.33 0.28
N ASP A 473 -5.74 -7.42 -0.47
CA ASP A 473 -6.69 -8.52 -0.58
C ASP A 473 -6.44 -9.53 0.55
N TYR A 474 -7.04 -9.30 1.72
CA TYR A 474 -6.91 -10.20 2.88
C TYR A 474 -7.72 -11.50 2.74
N THR A 475 -8.61 -11.58 1.74
CA THR A 475 -9.45 -12.75 1.45
C THR A 475 -10.30 -13.24 2.62
N ILE A 476 -11.11 -12.36 3.21
CA ILE A 476 -11.91 -12.63 4.43
C ILE A 476 -12.75 -13.91 4.26
N CYS A 477 -12.62 -14.85 5.20
CA CYS A 477 -13.48 -16.03 5.32
C CYS A 477 -14.52 -15.80 6.40
N TYR A 478 -15.68 -16.46 6.28
CA TYR A 478 -16.73 -16.33 7.28
C TYR A 478 -17.15 -17.66 7.90
N TYR A 479 -17.30 -18.72 7.11
CA TYR A 479 -17.82 -20.00 7.60
C TYR A 479 -16.76 -21.11 7.68
N ASP A 480 -15.63 -20.93 7.00
CA ASP A 480 -14.55 -21.91 7.02
C ASP A 480 -14.06 -22.20 8.48
N PRO A 481 -14.06 -23.46 8.93
CA PRO A 481 -13.77 -23.80 10.32
C PRO A 481 -12.30 -23.59 10.72
N ARG A 482 -11.41 -23.26 9.78
CA ARG A 482 -9.98 -23.00 10.06
C ARG A 482 -9.72 -21.59 10.58
N ILE A 483 -10.69 -20.68 10.50
CA ILE A 483 -10.55 -19.33 11.06
C ILE A 483 -10.26 -19.40 12.56
N LYS A 484 -9.37 -18.53 13.05
CA LYS A 484 -8.91 -18.49 14.45
C LYS A 484 -9.54 -17.35 15.27
N THR A 485 -10.55 -16.70 14.70
CA THR A 485 -11.20 -15.51 15.22
C THR A 485 -12.71 -15.71 15.27
N THR A 486 -13.41 -14.87 16.02
CA THR A 486 -14.88 -14.95 16.05
C THR A 486 -15.51 -14.43 14.76
N HIS A 487 -16.78 -14.75 14.52
CA HIS A 487 -17.49 -14.22 13.36
C HIS A 487 -17.68 -12.69 13.42
N ALA A 488 -17.85 -12.10 14.62
CA ALA A 488 -17.91 -10.64 14.75
C ALA A 488 -16.55 -9.98 14.41
N HIS A 489 -15.43 -10.64 14.73
CA HIS A 489 -14.10 -10.21 14.27
C HIS A 489 -14.04 -10.21 12.74
N GLN A 490 -14.45 -11.30 12.08
CA GLN A 490 -14.46 -11.38 10.61
C GLN A 490 -15.34 -10.30 9.97
N LEU A 491 -16.53 -10.02 10.52
CA LEU A 491 -17.38 -8.91 10.06
C LEU A 491 -16.66 -7.57 10.14
N ALA A 492 -16.00 -7.29 11.27
CA ALA A 492 -15.29 -6.04 11.53
C ALA A 492 -14.09 -5.85 10.60
N LEU A 493 -13.44 -6.92 10.13
CA LEU A 493 -12.30 -6.83 9.20
C LEU A 493 -12.65 -6.07 7.92
N ALA A 494 -13.88 -6.16 7.42
CA ALA A 494 -14.29 -5.45 6.21
C ALA A 494 -14.28 -3.91 6.37
N VAL A 495 -14.30 -3.39 7.61
CA VAL A 495 -14.06 -1.97 7.90
C VAL A 495 -12.59 -1.70 8.20
N VAL A 496 -11.94 -2.57 8.99
CA VAL A 496 -10.56 -2.37 9.42
C VAL A 496 -9.60 -2.41 8.23
N TYR A 497 -9.84 -3.31 7.29
CA TYR A 497 -8.99 -3.56 6.13
C TYR A 497 -9.56 -2.93 4.88
N TYR A 498 -8.84 -1.96 4.35
CA TYR A 498 -9.22 -1.29 3.13
C TYR A 498 -8.84 -2.11 1.89
N SER A 499 -9.84 -2.40 1.06
CA SER A 499 -9.64 -2.88 -0.30
C SER A 499 -10.76 -2.39 -1.22
N PRO A 500 -10.47 -1.66 -2.31
CA PRO A 500 -11.45 -1.30 -3.35
C PRO A 500 -12.16 -2.53 -3.93
N LEU A 501 -11.46 -3.66 -4.02
CA LEU A 501 -12.02 -4.97 -4.33
C LEU A 501 -11.99 -5.83 -3.06
N GLN A 502 -13.06 -5.77 -2.25
CA GLN A 502 -13.09 -6.45 -0.96
C GLN A 502 -13.50 -7.91 -1.14
N THR A 503 -12.56 -8.82 -0.96
CA THR A 503 -12.87 -10.25 -0.97
C THR A 503 -13.56 -10.64 0.33
N LEU A 504 -14.75 -11.21 0.19
CA LEU A 504 -15.55 -11.83 1.25
C LEU A 504 -15.79 -13.29 0.86
N TYR A 505 -16.03 -14.15 1.85
CA TYR A 505 -16.38 -15.56 1.63
C TYR A 505 -15.32 -16.37 0.87
N TRP A 506 -14.03 -16.12 1.09
CA TRP A 506 -12.96 -16.67 0.23
C TRP A 506 -12.96 -18.20 0.09
N TYR A 507 -13.15 -18.94 1.18
CA TYR A 507 -13.26 -20.41 1.17
C TYR A 507 -14.69 -20.91 1.40
N ASP A 508 -15.65 -20.00 1.46
CA ASP A 508 -17.03 -20.36 1.77
C ASP A 508 -17.79 -20.75 0.49
N LYS A 509 -18.90 -21.46 0.66
CA LYS A 509 -19.82 -21.79 -0.43
C LYS A 509 -21.22 -21.29 -0.11
N PRO A 510 -22.06 -20.97 -1.12
CA PRO A 510 -23.42 -20.50 -0.89
C PRO A 510 -24.24 -21.37 0.08
N GLU A 511 -24.13 -22.69 -0.04
CA GLU A 511 -24.83 -23.66 0.81
C GLU A 511 -24.39 -23.66 2.28
N MET A 512 -23.24 -23.05 2.57
CA MET A 512 -22.83 -22.88 3.95
C MET A 512 -23.76 -21.90 4.64
N SER A 513 -24.10 -20.78 4.00
CA SER A 513 -24.93 -19.72 4.59
C SER A 513 -26.35 -20.18 4.90
N GLN A 514 -26.89 -19.71 6.03
CA GLN A 514 -28.31 -19.84 6.37
C GLN A 514 -29.01 -18.46 6.31
N ASP A 515 -28.43 -17.53 5.54
CA ASP A 515 -28.81 -16.13 5.48
C ASP A 515 -28.87 -15.49 6.89
N GLU A 516 -27.80 -15.72 7.68
CA GLU A 516 -27.71 -15.19 9.04
C GLU A 516 -27.90 -13.66 9.04
N PRO A 517 -28.70 -13.10 9.98
CA PRO A 517 -29.13 -11.70 9.92
C PRO A 517 -27.99 -10.69 9.98
N GLU A 518 -26.83 -11.07 10.51
CA GLU A 518 -25.65 -10.21 10.60
C GLU A 518 -24.95 -9.98 9.25
N LEU A 519 -25.18 -10.84 8.25
CA LEU A 519 -24.67 -10.63 6.89
C LEU A 519 -25.18 -9.32 6.27
N ALA A 520 -26.31 -8.82 6.77
CA ALA A 520 -26.84 -7.48 6.49
C ALA A 520 -25.78 -6.37 6.60
N PHE A 521 -24.77 -6.53 7.46
CA PHE A 521 -23.66 -5.60 7.56
C PHE A 521 -22.81 -5.59 6.27
N TRP A 522 -22.39 -6.75 5.78
CA TRP A 522 -21.63 -6.88 4.53
C TRP A 522 -22.45 -6.56 3.28
N ASP A 523 -23.76 -6.82 3.29
CA ASP A 523 -24.64 -6.39 2.20
C ASP A 523 -24.64 -4.86 2.01
N ARG A 524 -24.32 -4.10 3.07
CA ARG A 524 -24.39 -2.62 3.10
C ARG A 524 -23.04 -1.94 3.04
N ILE A 525 -21.96 -2.61 3.43
CA ILE A 525 -20.66 -1.97 3.57
C ILE A 525 -20.10 -1.57 2.20
N PRO A 526 -19.68 -0.30 2.02
CA PRO A 526 -18.98 0.12 0.82
C PRO A 526 -17.51 -0.34 0.88
N THR A 527 -16.81 -0.27 -0.25
CA THR A 527 -15.38 -0.62 -0.33
C THR A 527 -14.47 0.58 -0.61
N VAL A 528 -15.07 1.76 -0.77
CA VAL A 528 -14.40 3.06 -0.91
C VAL A 528 -15.07 4.07 0.01
N TRP A 529 -14.30 5.04 0.47
CA TRP A 529 -14.65 5.84 1.63
C TRP A 529 -14.42 7.32 1.37
N ASP A 530 -15.32 8.15 1.89
CA ASP A 530 -15.14 9.60 1.87
C ASP A 530 -14.11 10.06 2.89
N GLU A 531 -14.02 9.32 4.01
CA GLU A 531 -13.24 9.67 5.18
C GLU A 531 -12.93 8.42 6.00
N THR A 532 -11.73 8.36 6.56
CA THR A 532 -11.27 7.31 7.46
C THR A 532 -10.70 7.94 8.70
N ARG A 533 -11.02 7.37 9.87
CA ARG A 533 -10.50 7.77 11.17
C ARG A 533 -10.07 6.53 11.96
N VAL A 534 -8.84 6.52 12.45
CA VAL A 534 -8.34 5.49 13.36
C VAL A 534 -8.54 5.99 14.79
N LEU A 535 -9.56 5.45 15.44
CA LEU A 535 -10.06 5.97 16.72
C LEU A 535 -9.30 5.43 17.93
N ASP A 536 -8.81 4.19 17.82
CA ASP A 536 -7.97 3.55 18.82
C ASP A 536 -7.15 2.43 18.17
N GLY A 537 -5.97 2.17 18.71
CA GLY A 537 -5.26 0.94 18.38
C GLY A 537 -3.77 0.96 18.66
N ALA A 538 -3.24 -0.25 18.83
CA ALA A 538 -1.83 -0.52 19.02
C ALA A 538 -1.47 -1.84 18.32
N PRO A 539 -0.39 -1.89 17.53
CA PRO A 539 0.01 -3.09 16.82
C PRO A 539 0.15 -4.31 17.75
N GLY A 540 -0.44 -5.44 17.35
CA GLY A 540 -0.44 -6.68 18.15
C GLY A 540 -1.39 -6.66 19.35
N ARG A 541 -2.09 -5.54 19.59
CA ARG A 541 -3.12 -5.42 20.61
C ARG A 541 -4.48 -5.30 19.96
N ASN A 542 -4.93 -4.12 19.58
CA ASN A 542 -6.29 -3.88 19.11
C ASN A 542 -6.34 -2.78 18.06
N VAL A 543 -7.45 -2.69 17.35
CA VAL A 543 -7.69 -1.67 16.31
C VAL A 543 -9.17 -1.30 16.30
N THR A 544 -9.48 -0.01 16.25
CA THR A 544 -10.82 0.53 16.00
C THR A 544 -10.76 1.60 14.94
N ILE A 545 -11.42 1.37 13.81
CA ILE A 545 -11.45 2.29 12.65
C ILE A 545 -12.90 2.64 12.34
N ALA A 546 -13.16 3.93 12.12
CA ALA A 546 -14.41 4.44 11.59
C ALA A 546 -14.20 4.97 10.17
N ARG A 547 -15.12 4.63 9.26
CA ARG A 547 -15.08 5.10 7.87
C ARG A 547 -16.44 5.63 7.46
N ARG A 548 -16.46 6.72 6.70
CA ARG A 548 -17.68 7.39 6.23
C ARG A 548 -17.90 7.13 4.74
N SER A 549 -19.15 6.90 4.37
CA SER A 549 -19.60 6.94 2.98
C SER A 549 -20.93 7.69 2.89
N GLY A 550 -20.93 8.81 2.17
CA GLY A 550 -22.02 9.77 2.22
C GLY A 550 -22.25 10.28 3.64
N LYS A 551 -23.42 9.99 4.20
CA LYS A 551 -23.80 10.38 5.56
C LYS A 551 -23.69 9.25 6.59
N GLU A 552 -23.43 8.02 6.14
CA GLU A 552 -23.37 6.84 6.99
C GLU A 552 -21.93 6.57 7.43
N TRP A 553 -21.80 6.05 8.66
CA TRP A 553 -20.51 5.64 9.21
C TRP A 553 -20.51 4.14 9.49
N TYR A 554 -19.36 3.52 9.27
CA TYR A 554 -19.10 2.12 9.53
C TYR A 554 -17.92 2.05 10.49
N VAL A 555 -18.04 1.30 11.58
CA VAL A 555 -16.98 1.15 12.58
C VAL A 555 -16.64 -0.33 12.69
N GLY A 556 -15.35 -0.66 12.63
CA GLY A 556 -14.84 -1.99 12.92
C GLY A 556 -13.86 -1.92 14.08
N ALA A 557 -14.08 -2.76 15.09
CA ALA A 557 -13.19 -2.94 16.21
C ALA A 557 -12.76 -4.41 16.31
N ILE A 558 -11.48 -4.67 16.47
CA ILE A 558 -10.92 -6.01 16.68
C ILE A 558 -9.93 -6.01 17.84
N THR A 559 -9.88 -7.12 18.57
CA THR A 559 -8.87 -7.40 19.60
C THR A 559 -7.96 -8.54 19.14
N ASN A 560 -6.84 -8.76 19.84
CA ASN A 560 -5.93 -9.87 19.57
C ASN A 560 -6.42 -11.13 20.32
N ASN A 561 -5.53 -12.07 20.63
CA ASN A 561 -5.85 -13.27 21.41
C ASN A 561 -6.26 -13.00 22.89
N ASP A 562 -6.29 -11.74 23.34
CA ASP A 562 -6.76 -11.32 24.66
C ASP A 562 -8.12 -10.60 24.56
N ALA A 563 -9.00 -10.84 25.53
CA ALA A 563 -10.26 -10.12 25.66
C ALA A 563 -10.03 -8.66 26.08
N ARG A 564 -10.82 -7.74 25.53
CA ARG A 564 -10.70 -6.30 25.82
C ARG A 564 -12.02 -5.57 25.79
N THR A 565 -12.07 -4.49 26.56
CA THR A 565 -13.15 -3.52 26.52
C THR A 565 -12.60 -2.17 26.07
N VAL A 566 -13.15 -1.62 24.98
CA VAL A 566 -12.81 -0.30 24.45
C VAL A 566 -13.96 0.67 24.71
N GLN A 567 -13.64 1.88 25.17
CA GLN A 567 -14.61 2.98 25.32
C GLN A 567 -14.60 3.84 24.06
N LEU A 568 -15.51 3.55 23.13
CA LEU A 568 -15.60 4.23 21.85
C LEU A 568 -16.38 5.54 22.01
N LYS A 569 -15.67 6.67 21.94
CA LYS A 569 -16.30 7.99 21.78
C LYS A 569 -16.77 8.17 20.35
N LEU A 570 -17.97 8.70 20.16
CA LEU A 570 -18.54 8.97 18.83
C LEU A 570 -18.42 10.44 18.42
N ASP A 571 -17.44 11.16 18.97
CA ASP A 571 -17.18 12.59 18.71
C ASP A 571 -16.76 12.89 17.26
N PHE A 572 -16.51 11.87 16.45
CA PHE A 572 -16.35 11.99 15.01
C PHE A 572 -17.66 12.21 14.25
N LEU A 573 -18.81 11.96 14.87
CA LEU A 573 -20.12 12.24 14.28
C LEU A 573 -20.37 13.76 14.23
N PRO A 574 -21.12 14.26 13.23
CA PRO A 574 -21.51 15.66 13.19
C PRO A 574 -22.29 16.10 14.44
N ALA A 575 -21.90 17.23 15.03
CA ALA A 575 -22.56 17.78 16.19
C ALA A 575 -24.05 18.05 15.93
N GLY A 576 -24.91 17.67 16.89
CA GLY A 576 -26.37 17.86 16.82
C GLY A 576 -27.12 16.85 15.93
N GLN A 577 -26.41 15.99 15.17
CA GLN A 577 -27.03 14.94 14.38
C GLN A 577 -27.17 13.64 15.20
N ARG A 578 -28.38 13.07 15.22
CA ARG A 578 -28.64 11.75 15.82
C ARG A 578 -28.47 10.65 14.78
N TYR A 579 -28.02 9.48 15.22
CA TYR A 579 -27.81 8.30 14.40
C TYR A 579 -28.49 7.08 15.03
N GLU A 580 -29.01 6.18 14.21
CA GLU A 580 -29.29 4.81 14.62
C GLU A 580 -28.00 4.00 14.48
N ALA A 581 -27.51 3.46 15.58
CA ALA A 581 -26.41 2.51 15.61
C ALA A 581 -26.96 1.08 15.57
N THR A 582 -26.73 0.35 14.49
CA THR A 582 -26.86 -1.11 14.46
C THR A 582 -25.51 -1.72 14.81
N ILE A 583 -25.46 -2.51 15.87
CA ILE A 583 -24.23 -3.03 16.47
C ILE A 583 -24.25 -4.55 16.37
N TYR A 584 -23.23 -5.09 15.72
CA TYR A 584 -22.98 -6.51 15.51
C TYR A 584 -21.80 -6.90 16.40
N ALA A 585 -22.04 -7.73 17.40
CA ALA A 585 -21.05 -8.04 18.42
C ALA A 585 -21.06 -9.54 18.77
N ASP A 586 -19.94 -10.03 19.30
CA ASP A 586 -19.87 -11.36 19.89
C ASP A 586 -20.93 -11.53 20.99
N ASP A 587 -21.80 -12.53 20.85
CA ASP A 587 -22.87 -12.84 21.79
C ASP A 587 -23.15 -14.34 21.81
N ALA A 588 -22.71 -15.01 22.87
CA ALA A 588 -22.90 -16.44 23.05
C ALA A 588 -24.39 -16.86 23.14
N SER A 589 -25.28 -15.91 23.47
CA SER A 589 -26.73 -16.16 23.55
C SER A 589 -27.45 -16.01 22.21
N ALA A 590 -26.79 -15.45 21.18
CA ALA A 590 -27.40 -15.28 19.87
C ALA A 590 -27.81 -16.64 19.26
N PRO A 591 -29.01 -16.73 18.64
CA PRO A 591 -29.57 -17.99 18.16
C PRO A 591 -28.97 -18.44 16.81
N THR A 592 -27.96 -17.73 16.30
CA THR A 592 -27.23 -18.09 15.08
C THR A 592 -26.02 -18.96 15.42
N ARG A 593 -25.58 -19.81 14.48
CA ARG A 593 -24.37 -20.63 14.68
C ARG A 593 -23.10 -19.80 14.81
N THR A 594 -23.12 -18.59 14.26
CA THR A 594 -22.02 -17.61 14.24
C THR A 594 -21.88 -16.86 15.56
N ARG A 595 -22.90 -16.92 16.44
CA ARG A 595 -22.93 -16.24 17.75
C ARG A 595 -22.70 -14.73 17.66
N VAL A 596 -23.24 -14.10 16.61
CA VAL A 596 -23.23 -12.64 16.45
C VAL A 596 -24.59 -12.08 16.87
N GLY A 597 -24.58 -11.32 17.96
CA GLY A 597 -25.73 -10.57 18.44
C GLY A 597 -25.90 -9.26 17.69
N ILE A 598 -27.15 -8.87 17.45
CA ILE A 598 -27.50 -7.61 16.77
C ILE A 598 -28.36 -6.77 17.70
N ARG A 599 -27.92 -5.56 18.01
CA ARG A 599 -28.69 -4.60 18.80
C ARG A 599 -28.74 -3.23 18.13
N ARG A 600 -29.81 -2.48 18.38
CA ARG A 600 -30.00 -1.12 17.86
C ARG A 600 -30.15 -0.13 18.99
N GLN A 601 -29.57 1.04 18.83
CA GLN A 601 -29.76 2.16 19.77
C GLN A 601 -29.52 3.49 19.07
N THR A 602 -30.14 4.56 19.58
CA THR A 602 -29.87 5.91 19.10
C THR A 602 -28.62 6.47 19.78
N VAL A 603 -27.74 7.09 19.00
CA VAL A 603 -26.49 7.72 19.45
C VAL A 603 -26.32 9.09 18.80
N ASP A 604 -25.37 9.87 19.32
CA ASP A 604 -24.95 11.16 18.80
C ASP A 604 -23.45 11.39 19.08
N ALA A 605 -22.93 12.58 18.76
CA ALA A 605 -21.53 12.93 18.95
C ALA A 605 -21.05 12.91 20.42
N ASN A 606 -21.96 12.93 21.40
CA ASN A 606 -21.62 12.88 22.83
C ASN A 606 -21.67 11.46 23.40
N SER A 607 -22.15 10.51 22.61
CA SER A 607 -22.34 9.14 23.04
C SER A 607 -20.99 8.41 23.19
N VAL A 608 -20.91 7.56 24.22
CA VAL A 608 -19.77 6.66 24.44
C VAL A 608 -20.29 5.23 24.45
N LEU A 609 -19.73 4.38 23.59
CA LEU A 609 -20.11 2.98 23.48
C LEU A 609 -19.05 2.08 24.10
N THR A 610 -19.48 1.19 24.99
CA THR A 610 -18.62 0.12 25.52
C THR A 610 -18.57 -1.03 24.51
N LEU A 611 -17.41 -1.24 23.90
CA LEU A 611 -17.15 -2.37 23.00
C LEU A 611 -16.44 -3.47 23.80
N ALA A 612 -17.20 -4.42 24.35
CA ALA A 612 -16.66 -5.62 24.99
C ALA A 612 -16.39 -6.70 23.94
N MET A 613 -15.12 -7.02 23.71
CA MET A 613 -14.67 -8.04 22.78
C MET A 613 -14.03 -9.20 23.56
N PRO A 614 -14.50 -10.45 23.38
CA PRO A 614 -13.80 -11.62 23.91
C PRO A 614 -12.43 -11.79 23.24
N ALA A 615 -11.62 -12.73 23.73
CA ALA A 615 -10.37 -13.11 23.07
C ALA A 615 -10.62 -13.46 21.59
N SER A 616 -9.77 -12.95 20.70
CA SER A 616 -9.90 -13.07 19.25
C SER A 616 -11.22 -12.54 18.67
N GLY A 617 -11.92 -11.69 19.43
CA GLY A 617 -13.22 -11.12 19.12
C GLY A 617 -13.17 -9.81 18.35
N GLY A 618 -14.36 -9.26 18.08
CA GLY A 618 -14.54 -8.00 17.40
C GLY A 618 -15.97 -7.47 17.47
N GLN A 619 -16.17 -6.24 16.99
CA GLN A 619 -17.49 -5.64 16.81
C GLN A 619 -17.54 -4.80 15.54
N ALA A 620 -18.65 -4.87 14.82
CA ALA A 620 -18.95 -4.04 13.67
C ALA A 620 -20.16 -3.16 13.96
N LEU A 621 -20.13 -1.90 13.54
CA LEU A 621 -21.23 -0.96 13.74
C LEU A 621 -21.57 -0.28 12.41
N TRP A 622 -22.86 -0.13 12.15
CA TRP A 622 -23.40 0.70 11.08
C TRP A 622 -24.21 1.83 11.70
N LEU A 623 -23.78 3.07 11.46
CA LEU A 623 -24.38 4.28 12.00
C LEU A 623 -25.05 5.04 10.86
N ARG A 624 -26.38 5.08 10.87
CA ARG A 624 -27.19 5.77 9.85
C ARG A 624 -27.83 7.02 10.46
N PRO A 625 -27.75 8.19 9.80
CA PRO A 625 -28.38 9.40 10.35
C PRO A 625 -29.89 9.19 10.46
N LEU A 626 -30.45 9.60 11.59
CA LEU A 626 -31.90 9.74 11.74
C LEU A 626 -32.31 11.09 11.15
N ASP A 627 -33.40 11.12 10.41
CA ASP A 627 -33.96 12.40 9.97
C ASP A 627 -34.19 13.29 11.20
N SER A 628 -33.78 14.56 11.09
CA SER A 628 -34.12 15.53 12.13
C SER A 628 -35.64 15.50 12.31
N PRO A 629 -36.17 15.52 13.54
CA PRO A 629 -37.59 15.78 13.71
C PRO A 629 -37.86 17.06 12.95
N ALA A 630 -38.69 16.99 11.90
CA ALA A 630 -39.16 18.18 11.21
C ALA A 630 -39.62 19.12 12.32
N GLN A 631 -39.08 20.35 12.35
CA GLN A 631 -39.54 21.37 13.28
C GLN A 631 -41.05 21.47 13.11
N ALA A 632 -41.79 20.82 14.02
CA ALA A 632 -43.20 21.03 14.18
C ALA A 632 -43.32 22.49 14.56
N ARG A 633 -43.78 23.29 13.59
CA ARG A 633 -44.11 24.70 13.76
C ARG A 633 -45.18 24.88 14.82
#